data_AF-Q8SWS7-F1
#
_entry.id   AF-Q8SWS7-F1
#
_cell.length_a   1.000
_cell.length_b   1.000
_cell.length_c   1.000
_cell.angle_alpha   90.00
_cell.angle_beta   90.00
_cell.angle_gamma   90.00
#
_symmetry.space_group_name_H-M   'P 1'
#
loop_
_entity.id
_entity.type
_entity.pdbx_description
1 polymer ?
#
loop_
_entity_poly.entity_id
_entity_poly.type
_entity_poly.pdbx_seq_one_letter_code
_entity_poly.pdbx_strand_id
1 'polypeptide(L)'
;MTRKKAPKKKTEVVFDNKKRIEFLSGFRKRKNERRSRAKADLERNLKNERKRIRQEVKDGFNHLKKSFEPLRELTEEDKAEEAEQQQEETYEDDEVQVKIVELTTNDLAAKRNMLGANTAEESEPEEQADQSEEDEADQANRIPGMDFDPNARKRKPKPEDEEEPKATKSNNSTLPDIKSKKDLDRLMKTKTLKKMHQSKLFKQKERLDKKNNQKKAKRDRNNTIKSVPKHQRKQLKYGKANQTKYRKGRMVNKKELRRKRNAD
;
A
#
# COMPACT_ATOMS: atom_id res chain seq x y z
N MET A 1 28.22 -22.83 22.74
CA MET A 1 27.72 -22.97 24.13
C MET A 1 26.21 -23.26 24.13
N THR A 2 25.79 -24.53 24.05
CA THR A 2 24.36 -24.91 24.14
C THR A 2 23.96 -25.03 25.61
N ARG A 3 23.04 -24.18 26.10
CA ARG A 3 22.55 -24.26 27.50
C ARG A 3 21.81 -25.58 27.72
N LYS A 4 22.32 -26.44 28.62
CA LYS A 4 21.62 -27.67 29.06
C LYS A 4 20.23 -27.28 29.62
N LYS A 5 19.16 -27.84 29.06
CA LYS A 5 17.80 -27.65 29.57
C LYS A 5 17.67 -28.36 30.91
N ALA A 6 17.23 -27.64 31.94
CA ALA A 6 16.99 -28.23 33.26
C ALA A 6 15.93 -29.36 33.16
N PRO A 7 16.10 -30.47 33.90
CA PRO A 7 15.17 -31.59 33.86
C PRO A 7 13.78 -31.14 34.37
N LYS A 8 12.73 -31.55 33.65
CA LYS A 8 11.35 -31.25 34.04
C LYS A 8 11.01 -32.02 35.32
N LYS A 9 10.51 -31.32 36.33
CA LYS A 9 10.00 -31.95 37.56
C LYS A 9 8.77 -32.81 37.23
N LYS A 10 8.64 -33.96 37.90
CA LYS A 10 7.47 -34.84 37.79
C LYS A 10 6.22 -34.08 38.27
N THR A 11 5.11 -34.21 37.55
CA THR A 11 3.82 -33.62 37.91
C THR A 11 2.92 -34.70 38.49
N GLU A 12 2.56 -34.59 39.77
CA GLU A 12 1.57 -35.46 40.40
C GLU A 12 0.16 -34.95 40.10
N VAL A 13 -0.71 -35.86 39.64
CA VAL A 13 -2.11 -35.56 39.34
C VAL A 13 -2.96 -35.98 40.54
N VAL A 14 -3.24 -35.02 41.42
CA VAL A 14 -4.12 -35.22 42.58
C VAL A 14 -5.54 -34.75 42.25
N PHE A 15 -6.53 -35.55 42.64
CA PHE A 15 -7.93 -35.22 42.44
C PHE A 15 -8.45 -34.26 43.51
N ASP A 16 -8.46 -32.96 43.18
CA ASP A 16 -9.03 -31.94 44.04
C ASP A 16 -10.55 -31.81 43.83
N ASN A 17 -11.35 -32.35 44.74
CA ASN A 17 -12.81 -32.28 44.64
C ASN A 17 -13.34 -30.83 44.55
N LYS A 18 -12.70 -29.89 45.24
CA LYS A 18 -13.01 -28.45 45.15
C LYS A 18 -12.80 -27.90 43.72
N LYS A 19 -11.68 -28.23 43.07
CA LYS A 19 -11.42 -27.85 41.67
C LYS A 19 -12.38 -28.54 40.71
N ARG A 20 -12.81 -29.78 40.99
CA ARG A 20 -13.86 -30.45 40.24
C ARG A 20 -15.19 -29.71 40.33
N ILE A 21 -15.63 -29.31 41.52
CA ILE A 21 -16.88 -28.56 41.69
C ILE A 21 -16.80 -27.20 40.97
N GLU A 22 -15.68 -26.48 41.08
CA GLU A 22 -15.47 -25.24 40.32
C GLU A 22 -15.45 -25.49 38.81
N PHE A 23 -14.84 -26.60 38.36
CA PHE A 23 -14.87 -26.98 36.96
C PHE A 23 -16.28 -27.37 36.51
N LEU A 24 -17.10 -28.05 37.30
CA LEU A 24 -18.44 -28.44 36.87
C LEU A 24 -19.40 -27.23 36.90
N SER A 25 -19.37 -26.42 37.95
CA SER A 25 -20.24 -25.24 38.10
C SER A 25 -19.77 -24.02 37.29
N GLY A 26 -18.46 -23.86 37.07
CA GLY A 26 -17.83 -22.68 36.49
C GLY A 26 -17.90 -22.57 34.97
N PHE A 27 -18.90 -23.16 34.31
CA PHE A 27 -18.99 -23.14 32.83
C PHE A 27 -19.03 -21.71 32.28
N ARG A 28 -19.71 -20.77 32.96
CA ARG A 28 -19.72 -19.35 32.58
C ARG A 28 -18.32 -18.72 32.66
N LYS A 29 -17.55 -19.04 33.72
CA LYS A 29 -16.15 -18.60 33.86
C LYS A 29 -15.31 -19.11 32.69
N ARG A 30 -15.33 -20.43 32.41
CA ARG A 30 -14.59 -21.01 31.28
C ARG A 30 -15.04 -20.48 29.91
N LYS A 31 -16.34 -20.23 29.72
CA LYS A 31 -16.87 -19.65 28.48
C LYS A 31 -16.37 -18.23 28.27
N ASN A 32 -16.30 -17.43 29.33
CA ASN A 32 -15.77 -16.07 29.29
C ASN A 32 -14.25 -16.08 29.05
N GLU A 33 -13.53 -16.98 29.70
CA GLU A 33 -12.09 -17.20 29.48
C GLU A 33 -11.80 -17.57 28.03
N ARG A 34 -12.52 -18.54 27.44
CA ARG A 34 -12.40 -18.88 26.00
C ARG A 34 -12.67 -17.68 25.10
N ARG A 35 -13.70 -16.88 25.40
CA ARG A 35 -13.98 -15.64 24.65
C ARG A 35 -12.86 -14.61 24.81
N SER A 36 -12.28 -14.50 25.99
CA SER A 36 -11.15 -13.60 26.27
C SER A 36 -9.90 -14.02 25.50
N ARG A 37 -9.53 -15.31 25.56
CA ARG A 37 -8.42 -15.88 24.78
C ARG A 37 -8.61 -15.63 23.28
N ALA A 38 -9.78 -15.97 22.73
CA ALA A 38 -10.06 -15.76 21.31
C ALA A 38 -9.99 -14.27 20.90
N LYS A 39 -10.36 -13.33 21.78
CA LYS A 39 -10.19 -11.88 21.54
C LYS A 39 -8.72 -11.48 21.55
N ALA A 40 -7.96 -11.95 22.53
CA ALA A 40 -6.53 -11.67 22.66
C ALA A 40 -5.74 -12.24 21.47
N ASP A 41 -6.05 -13.46 21.03
CA ASP A 41 -5.44 -14.09 19.86
C ASP A 41 -5.73 -13.30 18.58
N LEU A 42 -6.97 -12.87 18.38
CA LEU A 42 -7.35 -12.02 17.26
C LEU A 42 -6.57 -10.69 17.27
N GLU A 43 -6.44 -10.05 18.45
CA GLU A 43 -5.68 -8.82 18.59
C GLU A 43 -4.18 -9.02 18.33
N ARG A 44 -3.58 -10.09 18.85
CA ARG A 44 -2.18 -10.47 18.58
C ARG A 44 -1.96 -10.68 17.08
N ASN A 45 -2.85 -11.42 16.44
CA ASN A 45 -2.79 -11.67 15.00
C ASN A 45 -2.90 -10.38 14.20
N LEU A 46 -3.79 -9.45 14.57
CA LEU A 46 -3.88 -8.12 13.94
C LEU A 46 -2.62 -7.27 14.14
N LYS A 47 -1.98 -7.34 15.31
CA LYS A 47 -0.72 -6.62 15.57
C LYS A 47 0.41 -7.18 14.70
N ASN A 48 0.53 -8.50 14.62
CA ASN A 48 1.52 -9.17 13.78
C ASN A 48 1.28 -8.87 12.30
N GLU A 49 0.04 -8.91 11.84
CA GLU A 49 -0.34 -8.58 10.46
C GLU A 49 -0.02 -7.12 10.12
N ARG A 50 -0.29 -6.19 11.04
CA ARG A 50 0.10 -4.77 10.86
C ARG A 50 1.60 -4.60 10.74
N LYS A 51 2.39 -5.31 11.56
CA LYS A 51 3.86 -5.27 11.50
C LYS A 51 4.35 -5.84 10.17
N ARG A 52 3.83 -7.01 9.77
CA ARG A 52 4.12 -7.66 8.49
C ARG A 52 3.86 -6.73 7.31
N ILE A 53 2.66 -6.15 7.22
CA ILE A 53 2.28 -5.25 6.10
C ILE A 53 3.16 -3.99 6.07
N ARG A 54 3.48 -3.41 7.23
CA ARG A 54 4.39 -2.25 7.27
C ARG A 54 5.78 -2.62 6.80
N GLN A 55 6.29 -3.79 7.19
CA GLN A 55 7.60 -4.27 6.78
C GLN A 55 7.62 -4.55 5.27
N GLU A 56 6.64 -5.29 4.74
CA GLU A 56 6.52 -5.55 3.29
C GLU A 56 6.43 -4.26 2.46
N VAL A 57 5.74 -3.23 2.96
CA VAL A 57 5.67 -1.93 2.27
C VAL A 57 6.99 -1.17 2.41
N LYS A 58 7.65 -1.22 3.58
CA LYS A 58 8.97 -0.61 3.77
C LYS A 58 10.01 -1.24 2.86
N ASP A 59 10.05 -2.56 2.78
CA ASP A 59 10.99 -3.30 1.93
C ASP A 59 10.73 -3.00 0.45
N GLY A 60 9.45 -2.93 0.03
CA GLY A 60 9.11 -2.51 -1.33
C GLY A 60 9.56 -1.07 -1.69
N PHE A 61 9.77 -0.19 -0.71
CA PHE A 61 10.31 1.15 -0.95
C PHE A 61 11.81 1.26 -0.71
N ASN A 62 12.43 0.35 0.05
CA ASN A 62 13.87 0.33 0.23
C ASN A 62 14.58 0.09 -1.11
N HIS A 63 14.02 -0.75 -1.99
CA HIS A 63 14.53 -0.97 -3.35
C HIS A 63 14.46 0.30 -4.21
N LEU A 64 13.52 1.22 -3.95
CA LEU A 64 13.42 2.51 -4.66
C LEU A 64 14.45 3.54 -4.18
N LYS A 65 15.12 3.29 -3.04
CA LYS A 65 16.10 4.21 -2.44
C LYS A 65 17.55 3.88 -2.78
N LYS A 66 17.82 2.76 -3.45
CA LYS A 66 19.18 2.30 -3.77
C LYS A 66 19.82 3.03 -4.97
N SER A 67 19.51 4.29 -5.21
CA SER A 67 20.13 5.06 -6.30
C SER A 67 21.57 5.48 -6.02
N PHE A 68 22.15 5.09 -4.89
CA PHE A 68 23.54 5.40 -4.54
C PHE A 68 24.11 4.28 -3.68
N GLU A 69 24.56 3.20 -4.32
CA GLU A 69 25.67 2.42 -3.77
C GLU A 69 26.92 3.15 -4.29
N PRO A 70 27.78 3.71 -3.42
CA PRO A 70 29.07 4.23 -3.87
C PRO A 70 29.71 3.12 -4.69
N LEU A 71 30.14 3.44 -5.92
CA LEU A 71 30.99 2.53 -6.68
C LEU A 71 32.07 2.07 -5.71
N ARG A 72 32.18 0.75 -5.51
CA ARG A 72 33.31 0.20 -4.77
C ARG A 72 34.54 0.78 -5.46
N GLU A 73 35.33 1.58 -4.74
CA GLU A 73 36.58 2.09 -5.29
C GLU A 73 37.32 0.85 -5.80
N LEU A 74 37.55 0.78 -7.12
CA LEU A 74 38.30 -0.32 -7.73
C LEU A 74 39.61 -0.37 -6.95
N THR A 75 39.78 -1.41 -6.15
CA THR A 75 41.03 -1.61 -5.46
C THR A 75 42.10 -1.85 -6.53
N GLU A 76 43.36 -1.56 -6.24
CA GLU A 76 44.46 -1.84 -7.17
C GLU A 76 44.46 -3.32 -7.60
N GLU A 77 43.93 -4.20 -6.74
CA GLU A 77 43.67 -5.62 -7.01
C GLU A 77 42.59 -5.83 -8.10
N ASP A 78 41.45 -5.13 -8.03
CA ASP A 78 40.38 -5.25 -9.05
C ASP A 78 40.85 -4.71 -10.43
N LYS A 79 41.68 -3.66 -10.44
CA LYS A 79 42.31 -3.16 -11.69
C LYS A 79 43.34 -4.12 -12.25
N ALA A 80 44.09 -4.79 -11.38
CA ALA A 80 45.06 -5.79 -11.78
C ALA A 80 44.37 -7.03 -12.36
N GLU A 81 43.25 -7.47 -11.78
CA GLU A 81 42.45 -8.59 -12.32
C GLU A 81 41.86 -8.26 -13.70
N GLU A 82 41.35 -7.04 -13.91
CA GLU A 82 40.88 -6.61 -15.24
C GLU A 82 42.03 -6.47 -16.25
N ALA A 83 43.21 -5.99 -15.82
CA ALA A 83 44.39 -5.90 -16.66
C ALA A 83 44.97 -7.28 -17.01
N GLU A 84 44.95 -8.24 -16.08
CA GLU A 84 45.33 -9.64 -16.35
C GLU A 84 44.35 -10.31 -17.30
N GLN A 85 43.04 -10.04 -17.18
CA GLN A 85 42.04 -10.53 -18.14
C GLN A 85 42.19 -9.91 -19.54
N GLN A 86 42.73 -8.69 -19.64
CA GLN A 86 43.02 -8.03 -20.92
C GLN A 86 44.39 -8.42 -21.50
N GLN A 87 45.28 -9.03 -20.72
CA GLN A 87 46.59 -9.46 -21.18
C GLN A 87 46.52 -10.79 -21.92
N GLU A 88 46.46 -10.66 -23.25
CA GLU A 88 47.02 -11.58 -24.25
C GLU A 88 46.75 -13.08 -23.98
N GLU A 89 45.56 -13.55 -24.36
CA GLU A 89 45.34 -14.98 -24.55
C GLU A 89 46.23 -15.48 -25.70
N THR A 90 47.41 -16.02 -25.33
CA THR A 90 48.30 -16.74 -26.23
C THR A 90 47.89 -18.20 -26.25
N TYR A 91 47.47 -18.70 -27.42
CA TYR A 91 47.23 -20.11 -27.64
C TYR A 91 48.38 -20.64 -28.51
N GLU A 92 49.15 -21.58 -27.96
CA GLU A 92 50.15 -22.35 -28.70
C GLU A 92 49.51 -23.68 -29.13
N ASP A 93 49.40 -23.89 -30.44
CA ASP A 93 49.10 -25.20 -31.04
C ASP A 93 50.40 -25.77 -31.63
N ASP A 94 50.50 -27.09 -31.78
CA ASP A 94 51.76 -27.83 -32.05
C ASP A 94 52.50 -27.38 -33.34
N GLU A 95 51.82 -26.66 -34.24
CA GLU A 95 52.39 -26.11 -35.48
C GLU A 95 52.26 -24.57 -35.62
N VAL A 96 51.45 -23.89 -34.80
CA VAL A 96 51.12 -22.46 -34.96
C VAL A 96 50.87 -21.77 -33.61
N GLN A 97 51.54 -20.63 -33.38
CA GLN A 97 51.26 -19.74 -32.26
C GLN A 97 50.31 -18.61 -32.69
N VAL A 98 49.14 -18.50 -32.05
CA VAL A 98 48.18 -17.41 -32.29
C VAL A 98 48.14 -16.50 -31.05
N LYS A 99 48.42 -15.21 -31.25
CA LYS A 99 48.25 -14.17 -30.23
C LYS A 99 46.99 -13.36 -30.52
N ILE A 100 46.01 -13.41 -29.65
CA ILE A 100 44.80 -12.58 -29.75
C ILE A 100 45.08 -11.28 -28.98
N VAL A 101 45.28 -10.19 -29.73
CA VAL A 101 45.43 -8.84 -29.17
C VAL A 101 44.21 -8.03 -29.57
N GLU A 102 43.46 -7.53 -28.60
CA GLU A 102 42.41 -6.55 -28.86
C GLU A 102 43.06 -5.23 -29.29
N LEU A 103 42.88 -4.84 -30.55
CA LEU A 103 43.36 -3.55 -31.06
C LEU A 103 42.27 -2.50 -30.86
N THR A 104 42.59 -1.42 -30.17
CA THR A 104 41.67 -0.28 -30.04
C THR A 104 41.58 0.49 -31.37
N THR A 105 40.52 1.28 -31.55
CA THR A 105 40.34 2.11 -32.76
C THR A 105 41.52 3.06 -32.98
N ASN A 106 42.18 3.49 -31.90
CA ASN A 106 43.38 4.32 -31.94
C ASN A 106 44.61 3.54 -32.46
N ASP A 107 44.79 2.28 -32.05
CA ASP A 107 45.90 1.44 -32.53
C ASP A 107 45.79 1.13 -34.02
N LEU A 108 44.56 0.92 -34.50
CA LEU A 108 44.26 0.72 -35.92
C LEU A 108 44.50 2.01 -36.72
N ALA A 109 44.14 3.16 -36.16
CA ALA A 109 44.33 4.45 -36.81
C ALA A 109 45.83 4.80 -36.94
N ALA A 110 46.62 4.57 -35.89
CA ALA A 110 48.06 4.83 -35.87
C ALA A 110 48.82 4.00 -36.92
N LYS A 111 48.49 2.70 -37.06
CA LYS A 111 49.13 1.84 -38.09
C LYS A 111 48.81 2.27 -39.52
N ARG A 112 47.66 2.92 -39.74
CA ARG A 112 47.14 3.23 -41.07
C ARG A 112 47.28 4.72 -41.43
N ASN A 113 48.01 5.51 -40.63
CA ASN A 113 48.14 6.97 -40.73
C ASN A 113 46.78 7.69 -40.87
N MET A 114 45.74 7.15 -40.22
CA MET A 114 44.43 7.78 -40.17
C MET A 114 44.40 8.72 -38.97
N LEU A 115 43.69 9.85 -39.08
CA LEU A 115 43.34 10.62 -37.89
C LEU A 115 42.59 9.69 -36.92
N GLY A 116 43.03 9.67 -35.66
CA GLY A 116 42.52 8.79 -34.60
C GLY A 116 41.02 8.96 -34.32
N ALA A 117 40.51 8.30 -33.28
CA ALA A 117 39.13 8.48 -32.89
C ALA A 117 38.84 9.97 -32.63
N ASN A 118 37.76 10.50 -33.23
CA ASN A 118 37.30 11.87 -33.00
C ASN A 118 36.81 12.00 -31.54
N THR A 119 37.72 12.31 -30.63
CA THR A 119 37.38 12.73 -29.28
C THR A 119 37.25 14.24 -29.29
N ALA A 120 36.04 14.74 -29.07
CA ALA A 120 35.86 16.16 -28.79
C ALA A 120 36.60 16.48 -27.49
N GLU A 121 37.54 17.42 -27.53
CA GLU A 121 38.05 18.03 -26.31
C GLU A 121 36.86 18.74 -25.65
N GLU A 122 36.40 18.22 -24.51
CA GLU A 122 35.54 18.98 -23.60
C GLU A 122 36.37 20.13 -23.04
N SER A 123 36.45 21.23 -23.80
CA SER A 123 36.96 22.50 -23.32
C SER A 123 36.04 22.98 -22.18
N GLU A 124 36.68 23.35 -21.08
CA GLU A 124 36.10 23.76 -19.79
C GLU A 124 34.94 24.76 -19.90
N PRO A 125 33.98 24.73 -18.95
CA PRO A 125 32.88 25.67 -18.92
C PRO A 125 33.38 27.04 -18.44
N GLU A 126 33.64 27.96 -19.36
CA GLU A 126 33.79 29.37 -19.02
C GLU A 126 32.41 29.98 -18.68
N GLU A 127 32.28 30.37 -17.41
CA GLU A 127 31.19 31.18 -16.88
C GLU A 127 31.16 32.57 -17.57
N GLN A 128 30.13 32.86 -18.37
CA GLN A 128 29.78 34.25 -18.71
C GLN A 128 28.27 34.50 -18.62
N ALA A 129 27.94 35.15 -17.50
CA ALA A 129 26.87 36.10 -17.20
C ALA A 129 25.69 36.29 -18.18
N ASP A 130 24.51 36.08 -17.62
CA ASP A 130 23.17 36.50 -18.06
C ASP A 130 23.09 37.97 -18.54
N GLN A 131 22.58 38.20 -19.75
CA GLN A 131 21.78 39.38 -20.10
C GLN A 131 20.66 39.01 -21.09
N SER A 132 19.47 38.80 -20.52
CA SER A 132 18.12 39.14 -21.01
C SER A 132 17.93 39.52 -22.49
N GLU A 133 17.39 38.60 -23.30
CA GLU A 133 16.82 38.89 -24.63
C GLU A 133 15.68 37.92 -25.04
N GLU A 134 14.91 37.38 -24.09
CA GLU A 134 13.92 36.31 -24.37
C GLU A 134 12.45 36.75 -24.50
N ASP A 135 12.13 38.05 -24.39
CA ASP A 135 10.73 38.53 -24.41
C ASP A 135 10.14 38.80 -25.82
N GLU A 136 10.92 38.66 -26.91
CA GLU A 136 10.43 38.84 -28.29
C GLU A 136 10.10 37.54 -29.03
N ALA A 137 10.63 36.39 -28.59
CA ALA A 137 10.39 35.10 -29.24
C ALA A 137 9.00 34.50 -28.91
N ASP A 138 8.40 34.89 -27.78
CA ASP A 138 7.10 34.37 -27.32
C ASP A 138 5.89 35.07 -27.96
N GLN A 139 6.08 36.21 -28.63
CA GLN A 139 5.00 36.89 -29.35
C GLN A 139 4.76 36.30 -30.75
N ALA A 140 5.79 35.70 -31.38
CA ALA A 140 5.68 35.12 -32.72
C ALA A 140 4.91 33.78 -32.75
N ASN A 141 4.66 33.17 -31.59
CA ASN A 141 3.98 31.88 -31.46
C ASN A 141 2.52 31.99 -30.96
N ARG A 142 1.94 33.19 -30.88
CA ARG A 142 0.53 33.39 -30.51
C ARG A 142 -0.40 33.05 -31.67
N ILE A 143 -1.14 31.96 -31.52
CA ILE A 143 -2.19 31.55 -32.44
C ILE A 143 -3.49 32.19 -31.97
N PRO A 144 -4.13 33.07 -32.77
CA PRO A 144 -5.42 33.66 -32.42
C PRO A 144 -6.44 32.56 -32.08
N GLY A 145 -6.88 32.51 -30.82
CA GLY A 145 -7.82 31.50 -30.30
C GLY A 145 -7.22 30.35 -29.49
N MET A 146 -5.89 30.29 -29.31
CA MET A 146 -5.20 29.26 -28.51
C MET A 146 -4.23 29.85 -27.46
N ASP A 147 -4.41 31.12 -27.09
CA ASP A 147 -3.53 31.79 -26.13
C ASP A 147 -3.85 31.36 -24.70
N PHE A 148 -2.97 30.53 -24.12
CA PHE A 148 -2.99 30.17 -22.70
C PHE A 148 -2.18 31.21 -21.91
N ASP A 149 -2.85 32.09 -21.17
CA ASP A 149 -2.19 33.00 -20.22
C ASP A 149 -1.87 32.26 -18.90
N PRO A 150 -0.60 31.96 -18.58
CA PRO A 150 -0.22 31.22 -17.38
C PRO A 150 -0.47 32.01 -16.07
N ASN A 151 -0.79 33.30 -16.15
CA ASN A 151 -0.97 34.17 -14.97
C ASN A 151 -2.44 34.41 -14.56
N ALA A 152 -3.40 33.94 -15.35
CA ALA A 152 -4.84 34.16 -15.10
C ALA A 152 -5.42 33.42 -13.87
N ARG A 153 -4.70 32.43 -13.29
CA ARG A 153 -5.24 31.56 -12.23
C ARG A 153 -5.10 32.07 -10.79
N LYS A 154 -4.58 33.29 -10.56
CA LYS A 154 -4.28 33.81 -9.21
C LYS A 154 -5.35 34.69 -8.56
N ARG A 155 -6.59 34.77 -9.07
CA ARG A 155 -7.67 35.57 -8.43
C ARG A 155 -8.87 34.70 -7.98
N LYS A 156 -9.03 34.53 -6.66
CA LYS A 156 -10.22 34.03 -5.91
C LYS A 156 -11.24 35.19 -5.70
N PRO A 157 -12.47 35.07 -5.07
CA PRO A 157 -13.13 33.96 -4.33
C PRO A 157 -14.70 33.78 -4.46
N LYS A 158 -15.23 32.68 -3.83
CA LYS A 158 -16.52 32.52 -3.06
C LYS A 158 -17.85 32.01 -3.75
N PRO A 159 -18.86 31.47 -2.99
CA PRO A 159 -19.35 30.06 -3.05
C PRO A 159 -20.87 29.88 -3.36
N GLU A 160 -21.34 28.64 -3.64
CA GLU A 160 -22.61 28.02 -3.16
C GLU A 160 -22.95 26.71 -3.92
N ASP A 161 -23.75 25.87 -3.27
CA ASP A 161 -24.02 24.44 -3.50
C ASP A 161 -24.70 24.09 -4.84
N GLU A 162 -24.31 22.97 -5.48
CA GLU A 162 -25.20 22.00 -6.17
C GLU A 162 -24.41 20.80 -6.75
N GLU A 163 -25.15 19.77 -7.15
CA GLU A 163 -24.80 18.34 -7.19
C GLU A 163 -23.90 17.85 -8.35
N GLU A 164 -23.37 16.62 -8.15
CA GLU A 164 -22.79 15.69 -9.15
C GLU A 164 -21.40 16.03 -9.79
N PRO A 165 -20.63 15.08 -10.37
CA PRO A 165 -20.62 13.62 -10.25
C PRO A 165 -19.23 13.05 -9.89
N LYS A 166 -19.20 11.75 -9.60
CA LYS A 166 -18.01 10.94 -9.30
C LYS A 166 -16.98 10.98 -10.43
N ALA A 167 -15.83 11.58 -10.16
CA ALA A 167 -14.64 11.47 -10.99
C ALA A 167 -14.23 9.99 -11.15
N THR A 168 -14.33 9.55 -12.39
CA THR A 168 -13.88 8.29 -12.94
C THR A 168 -12.40 8.09 -12.62
N LYS A 169 -12.08 6.91 -12.07
CA LYS A 169 -10.71 6.45 -11.92
C LYS A 169 -10.17 6.14 -13.31
N SER A 170 -9.40 7.05 -13.87
CA SER A 170 -8.47 6.74 -14.95
C SER A 170 -7.41 5.79 -14.38
N ASN A 171 -7.56 4.51 -14.74
CA ASN A 171 -6.48 3.55 -14.76
C ASN A 171 -5.53 3.96 -15.89
N ASN A 172 -4.48 4.72 -15.58
CA ASN A 172 -3.27 4.76 -16.41
C ASN A 172 -2.10 5.20 -15.52
N SER A 173 -1.32 4.18 -15.09
CA SER A 173 0.14 4.11 -15.04
C SER A 173 1.03 5.33 -14.76
N THR A 174 0.55 6.44 -14.21
CA THR A 174 1.43 7.50 -13.70
C THR A 174 1.90 7.11 -12.30
N LEU A 175 3.15 6.67 -12.21
CA LEU A 175 3.87 6.67 -10.94
C LEU A 175 3.66 8.04 -10.30
N PRO A 176 3.23 8.13 -9.03
CA PRO A 176 3.03 9.43 -8.40
C PRO A 176 4.39 10.13 -8.35
N ASP A 177 4.49 11.34 -8.91
CA ASP A 177 5.70 12.16 -8.82
C ASP A 177 6.07 12.37 -7.35
N ILE A 178 7.13 11.69 -6.91
CA ILE A 178 7.63 11.77 -5.53
C ILE A 178 8.63 12.91 -5.46
N LYS A 179 8.14 14.14 -5.28
CA LYS A 179 9.00 15.35 -5.19
C LYS A 179 9.57 15.57 -3.79
N SER A 180 8.89 15.07 -2.76
CA SER A 180 9.29 15.29 -1.36
C SER A 180 9.32 14.00 -0.52
N LYS A 181 10.18 13.98 0.51
CA LYS A 181 10.16 12.97 1.58
C LYS A 181 8.78 12.83 2.23
N LYS A 182 8.02 13.93 2.34
CA LYS A 182 6.65 13.93 2.85
C LYS A 182 5.71 13.14 1.92
N ASP A 183 5.88 13.26 0.61
CA ASP A 183 5.08 12.53 -0.38
C ASP A 183 5.39 11.04 -0.36
N LEU A 184 6.67 10.66 -0.19
CA LEU A 184 7.07 9.27 0.01
C LEU A 184 6.40 8.68 1.26
N ASP A 185 6.42 9.38 2.40
CA ASP A 185 5.76 8.92 3.62
C ASP A 185 4.23 8.84 3.47
N ARG A 186 3.61 9.80 2.77
CA ARG A 186 2.18 9.75 2.44
C ARG A 186 1.86 8.55 1.54
N LEU A 187 2.70 8.25 0.54
CA LEU A 187 2.54 7.11 -0.35
C LEU A 187 2.71 5.79 0.41
N MET A 188 3.69 5.71 1.31
CA MET A 188 3.90 4.59 2.24
C MET A 188 2.66 4.35 3.11
N LYS A 189 2.13 5.40 3.73
CA LYS A 189 0.91 5.35 4.57
C LYS A 189 -0.32 4.90 3.78
N THR A 190 -0.53 5.44 2.58
CA THR A 190 -1.68 5.04 1.75
C THR A 190 -1.56 3.58 1.26
N LYS A 191 -0.37 3.14 0.82
CA LYS A 191 -0.13 1.75 0.40
C LYS A 191 -0.28 0.78 1.59
N THR A 192 0.26 1.11 2.76
CA THR A 192 0.08 0.28 3.99
C THR A 192 -1.37 0.19 4.42
N LEU A 193 -2.13 1.29 4.42
CA LEU A 193 -3.56 1.27 4.74
C LEU A 193 -4.34 0.43 3.74
N LYS A 194 -4.11 0.60 2.43
CA LYS A 194 -4.76 -0.21 1.39
C LYS A 194 -4.50 -1.71 1.60
N LYS A 195 -3.23 -2.12 1.81
CA LYS A 195 -2.90 -3.52 2.12
C LYS A 195 -3.56 -4.00 3.40
N MET A 196 -3.60 -3.17 4.46
CA MET A 196 -4.25 -3.50 5.73
C MET A 196 -5.75 -3.77 5.56
N HIS A 197 -6.47 -2.92 4.81
CA HIS A 197 -7.90 -3.10 4.53
C HIS A 197 -8.18 -4.36 3.70
N GLN A 198 -7.23 -4.81 2.87
CA GLN A 198 -7.38 -6.03 2.08
C GLN A 198 -7.10 -7.32 2.87
N SER A 199 -6.37 -7.23 3.99
CA SER A 199 -5.99 -8.38 4.80
C SER A 199 -7.21 -9.16 5.34
N LYS A 200 -7.08 -10.49 5.40
CA LYS A 200 -8.16 -11.39 5.86
C LYS A 200 -8.53 -11.11 7.33
N LEU A 201 -7.53 -10.87 8.18
CA LEU A 201 -7.74 -10.60 9.61
C LEU A 201 -8.47 -9.28 9.84
N PHE A 202 -8.12 -8.23 9.09
CA PHE A 202 -8.82 -6.95 9.16
C PHE A 202 -10.29 -7.09 8.71
N LYS A 203 -10.53 -7.75 7.57
CA LYS A 203 -11.89 -8.04 7.07
C LYS A 203 -12.71 -8.87 8.07
N GLN A 204 -12.09 -9.83 8.75
CA GLN A 204 -12.76 -10.62 9.78
C GLN A 204 -13.16 -9.75 10.98
N LYS A 205 -12.25 -8.88 11.46
CA LYS A 205 -12.54 -7.93 12.53
C LYS A 205 -13.68 -6.98 12.14
N GLU A 206 -13.60 -6.38 10.96
CA GLU A 206 -14.63 -5.47 10.43
C GLU A 206 -16.00 -6.14 10.34
N ARG A 207 -16.08 -7.40 9.90
CA ARG A 207 -17.32 -8.18 9.89
C ARG A 207 -17.89 -8.37 11.30
N LEU A 208 -17.05 -8.62 12.30
CA LEU A 208 -17.48 -8.75 13.70
C LEU A 208 -17.99 -7.41 14.24
N ASP A 209 -17.26 -6.33 13.99
CA ASP A 209 -17.62 -4.98 14.41
C ASP A 209 -18.93 -4.54 13.75
N LYS A 210 -19.12 -4.81 12.45
CA LYS A 210 -20.39 -4.59 11.74
C LYS A 210 -21.55 -5.34 12.38
N LYS A 211 -21.37 -6.62 12.73
CA LYS A 211 -22.40 -7.41 13.43
C LYS A 211 -22.71 -6.85 14.82
N ASN A 212 -21.70 -6.38 15.56
CA ASN A 212 -21.88 -5.78 16.88
C ASN A 212 -22.59 -4.42 16.78
N ASN A 213 -22.20 -3.57 15.83
CA ASN A 213 -22.83 -2.28 15.56
C ASN A 213 -24.29 -2.44 15.13
N GLN A 214 -24.60 -3.42 14.27
CA GLN A 214 -25.98 -3.74 13.92
C GLN A 214 -26.81 -4.17 15.14
N LYS A 215 -26.23 -4.96 16.05
CA LYS A 215 -26.90 -5.35 17.30
C LYS A 215 -27.10 -4.15 18.24
N LYS A 216 -26.10 -3.27 18.35
CA LYS A 216 -26.17 -2.04 19.14
C LYS A 216 -27.27 -1.12 18.58
N ALA A 217 -27.22 -0.80 17.29
CA ALA A 217 -28.24 0.02 16.62
C ALA A 217 -29.67 -0.55 16.77
N LYS A 218 -29.84 -1.89 16.72
CA LYS A 218 -31.14 -2.53 16.99
C LYS A 218 -31.59 -2.35 18.44
N ARG A 219 -30.69 -2.46 19.42
CA ARG A 219 -31.00 -2.23 20.83
C ARG A 219 -31.35 -0.77 21.07
N ASP A 220 -30.57 0.16 20.55
CA ASP A 220 -30.78 1.60 20.69
C ASP A 220 -32.14 1.97 20.10
N ARG A 221 -32.43 1.53 18.86
CA ARG A 221 -33.75 1.68 18.24
C ARG A 221 -34.88 1.10 19.09
N ASN A 222 -34.69 -0.09 19.65
CA ASN A 222 -35.70 -0.73 20.49
C ASN A 222 -35.89 0.01 21.83
N ASN A 223 -34.83 0.57 22.40
CA ASN A 223 -34.88 1.37 23.61
C ASN A 223 -35.62 2.70 23.35
N THR A 224 -35.32 3.39 22.25
CA THR A 224 -36.04 4.58 21.79
C THR A 224 -37.53 4.30 21.54
N ILE A 225 -37.88 3.12 21.01
CA ILE A 225 -39.30 2.74 20.84
C ILE A 225 -39.96 2.47 22.20
N LYS A 226 -39.23 1.91 23.18
CA LYS A 226 -39.78 1.58 24.50
C LYS A 226 -39.99 2.82 25.37
N SER A 227 -39.17 3.86 25.23
CA SER A 227 -39.31 5.10 26.00
C SER A 227 -40.55 5.91 25.63
N VAL A 228 -41.14 5.67 24.46
CA VAL A 228 -42.30 6.41 23.95
C VAL A 228 -43.61 5.72 24.37
N PRO A 229 -44.70 6.49 24.66
CA PRO A 229 -46.02 5.95 24.96
C PRO A 229 -46.53 4.93 23.93
N LYS A 230 -47.27 3.90 24.39
CA LYS A 230 -47.70 2.74 23.58
C LYS A 230 -48.33 3.12 22.23
N HIS A 231 -49.15 4.18 22.20
CA HIS A 231 -49.86 4.63 20.99
C HIS A 231 -48.92 5.17 19.89
N GLN A 232 -47.80 5.80 20.25
CA GLN A 232 -46.79 6.33 19.32
C GLN A 232 -45.77 5.27 18.84
N ARG A 233 -45.62 4.14 19.55
CA ARG A 233 -44.65 3.08 19.21
C ARG A 233 -44.85 2.50 17.81
N LYS A 234 -46.10 2.39 17.36
CA LYS A 234 -46.44 1.83 16.03
C LYS A 234 -45.89 2.74 14.91
N GLN A 235 -46.04 4.06 15.07
CA GLN A 235 -45.52 5.06 14.12
C GLN A 235 -43.99 5.03 14.06
N LEU A 236 -43.29 4.91 15.21
CA LEU A 236 -41.82 4.82 15.24
C LEU A 236 -41.27 3.48 14.70
N LYS A 237 -42.00 2.38 14.90
CA LYS A 237 -41.57 1.05 14.46
C LYS A 237 -41.75 0.87 12.95
N TYR A 238 -42.87 1.33 12.40
CA TYR A 238 -43.26 1.09 11.01
C TYR A 238 -43.14 2.33 10.11
N GLY A 239 -42.85 3.51 10.68
CA GLY A 239 -42.95 4.80 9.99
C GLY A 239 -44.38 5.34 10.02
N LYS A 240 -44.56 6.60 9.63
CA LYS A 240 -45.89 7.12 9.29
C LYS A 240 -46.48 6.24 8.18
N ALA A 241 -47.79 5.96 8.26
CA ALA A 241 -48.51 5.01 7.39
C ALA A 241 -48.35 5.24 5.87
N ASN A 242 -47.76 6.36 5.45
CA ASN A 242 -47.50 6.72 4.06
C ASN A 242 -46.23 6.10 3.46
N GLN A 243 -45.46 5.29 4.20
CA GLN A 243 -44.41 4.47 3.58
C GLN A 243 -45.04 3.19 3.02
N THR A 244 -45.35 3.25 1.73
CA THR A 244 -45.70 2.20 0.76
C THR A 244 -45.76 0.76 1.29
N LYS A 245 -46.81 0.02 0.90
CA LYS A 245 -47.02 -1.43 1.16
C LYS A 245 -45.80 -2.32 0.88
N TYR A 246 -44.81 -1.80 0.17
CA TYR A 246 -43.57 -2.44 -0.23
C TYR A 246 -42.37 -1.73 0.36
N ARG A 247 -41.69 -2.37 1.32
CA ARG A 247 -40.34 -1.95 1.75
C ARG A 247 -39.35 -3.01 1.27
N LYS A 248 -38.53 -2.66 0.26
CA LYS A 248 -37.57 -3.56 -0.41
C LYS A 248 -38.22 -4.79 -1.07
N GLY A 249 -39.28 -4.60 -1.86
CA GLY A 249 -39.90 -5.69 -2.63
C GLY A 249 -40.58 -6.80 -1.82
N ARG A 250 -40.73 -6.65 -0.49
CA ARG A 250 -41.49 -7.57 0.35
C ARG A 250 -42.70 -6.86 0.94
N MET A 251 -43.89 -7.45 0.76
CA MET A 251 -45.08 -7.03 1.49
C MET A 251 -44.81 -7.16 2.99
N VAL A 252 -45.01 -6.07 3.74
CA VAL A 252 -44.72 -6.03 5.18
C VAL A 252 -45.85 -6.64 6.00
N ASN A 253 -47.06 -6.69 5.42
CA ASN A 253 -48.25 -7.12 6.11
C ASN A 253 -48.29 -8.67 6.17
N LYS A 254 -47.75 -9.26 7.24
CA LYS A 254 -47.79 -10.72 7.48
C LYS A 254 -49.19 -11.33 7.32
N LYS A 255 -50.24 -10.55 7.58
CA LYS A 255 -51.65 -10.99 7.44
C LYS A 255 -52.06 -11.10 5.97
N GLU A 256 -51.65 -10.18 5.11
CA GLU A 256 -51.86 -10.26 3.66
C GLU A 256 -50.97 -11.32 3.01
N LEU A 257 -49.74 -11.49 3.50
CA LEU A 257 -48.82 -12.55 3.04
C LEU A 257 -49.38 -13.96 3.35
N ARG A 258 -50.06 -14.12 4.48
CA ARG A 258 -50.79 -15.34 4.84
C ARG A 258 -52.04 -15.53 3.98
N ARG A 259 -52.81 -14.47 3.72
CA ARG A 259 -53.98 -14.53 2.84
C ARG A 259 -53.59 -14.93 1.42
N LYS A 260 -52.53 -14.34 0.86
CA LYS A 260 -52.04 -14.68 -0.49
C LYS A 260 -51.53 -16.12 -0.59
N ARG A 261 -50.89 -16.64 0.48
CA ARG A 261 -50.45 -18.05 0.55
C ARG A 261 -51.57 -19.08 0.68
N ASN A 262 -52.76 -18.66 1.08
CA ASN A 262 -53.92 -19.53 1.29
C ASN A 262 -54.97 -19.32 0.19
N ALA A 263 -54.66 -18.55 -0.84
CA ALA A 263 -55.56 -18.22 -1.96
C ALA A 263 -55.09 -18.85 -3.29
N ASP A 264 -53.98 -19.57 -3.26
CA ASP A 264 -53.55 -20.57 -4.25
C ASP A 264 -53.79 -21.95 -3.62
#